data_AF-A0A7S0VTJ9-F1
#
_entry.id   AF-A0A7S0VTJ9-F1
#
_cell.length_a   1.000
_cell.length_b   1.000
_cell.length_c   1.000
_cell.angle_alpha   90.00
_cell.angle_beta   90.00
_cell.angle_gamma   90.00
#
_symmetry.space_group_name_H-M   'P 1'
#
loop_
_entity.id
_entity.type
_entity.pdbx_description
1 polymer ?
#
loop_
_entity_poly.entity_id
_entity_poly.type
_entity_poly.pdbx_seq_one_letter_code
_entity_poly.pdbx_strand_id
1 'polypeptide(L)'
;MADATQDAVSAPAEAGSGPDHPDQAQLAEKAATEAQEKIDAQALPIRAYLDQTVVPILLQGLSDLVKARPDDPVEYLAAYLMKHNPKNKK
;
A
#
# COMPACT_ATOMS: atom_id res chain seq x y z
N MET A 1 -6.61 69.63 17.52
CA MET A 1 -5.69 69.58 16.37
C MET A 1 -4.85 68.33 16.56
N ALA A 2 -5.26 67.16 16.09
CA ALA A 2 -5.48 66.73 14.69
C ALA A 2 -4.15 66.39 14.00
N ASP A 3 -4.18 65.19 13.41
CA ASP A 3 -3.34 64.71 12.29
C ASP A 3 -2.11 63.87 12.62
N ALA A 4 -2.30 62.54 12.58
CA ALA A 4 -1.36 61.60 11.96
C ALA A 4 -1.99 60.19 11.97
N THR A 5 -2.61 59.79 10.87
CA THR A 5 -2.25 58.54 10.18
C THR A 5 -3.04 58.46 8.88
N GLN A 6 -2.28 58.36 7.79
CA GLN A 6 -2.74 58.12 6.44
C GLN A 6 -3.09 56.64 6.32
N ASP A 7 -4.31 56.33 5.90
CA ASP A 7 -4.69 55.02 5.39
C ASP A 7 -5.66 55.22 4.22
N ALA A 8 -5.82 54.20 3.39
CA ALA A 8 -6.55 54.12 2.13
C ALA A 8 -5.79 54.61 0.88
N VAL A 9 -4.70 53.92 0.56
CA VAL A 9 -4.36 53.68 -0.85
C VAL A 9 -5.22 52.52 -1.36
N SER A 10 -6.04 52.86 -2.36
CA SER A 10 -6.40 52.04 -3.52
C SER A 10 -6.74 50.55 -3.32
N ALA A 11 -8.04 50.24 -3.45
CA ALA A 11 -8.46 48.99 -4.09
C ALA A 11 -8.03 49.01 -5.58
N PRO A 12 -7.71 47.85 -6.16
CA PRO A 12 -8.72 47.20 -6.98
C PRO A 12 -8.75 45.66 -6.89
N ALA A 13 -9.97 45.13 -6.95
CA ALA A 13 -10.44 43.99 -7.72
C ALA A 13 -9.61 42.67 -7.81
N GLU A 14 -10.32 41.59 -7.45
CA GLU A 14 -10.30 40.27 -8.09
C GLU A 14 -9.07 39.36 -7.96
N ALA A 15 -9.18 38.34 -7.12
CA ALA A 15 -9.23 36.95 -7.58
C ALA A 15 -9.50 36.04 -6.37
N GLY A 16 -10.72 35.54 -6.25
CA GLY A 16 -11.02 34.47 -5.31
C GLY A 16 -10.28 33.19 -5.70
N SER A 17 -9.86 32.42 -4.69
CA SER A 17 -9.84 30.95 -4.68
C SER A 17 -9.42 30.50 -3.29
N GLY A 18 -10.42 30.11 -2.49
CA GLY A 18 -10.19 29.29 -1.30
C GLY A 18 -9.61 27.92 -1.68
N PRO A 19 -9.19 27.11 -0.70
CA PRO A 19 -8.63 25.78 -0.93
C PRO A 19 -9.72 24.77 -1.30
N ASP A 20 -10.34 24.93 -2.47
CA ASP A 20 -11.42 24.06 -2.96
C ASP A 20 -11.19 23.70 -4.43
N HIS A 21 -10.19 22.85 -4.70
CA HIS A 21 -10.08 22.15 -5.98
C HIS A 21 -10.29 20.64 -5.77
N PRO A 22 -11.54 20.13 -5.84
CA PRO A 22 -11.85 18.70 -5.75
C PRO A 22 -11.18 17.86 -6.86
N ASP A 23 -10.73 18.51 -7.93
CA ASP A 23 -10.04 17.87 -9.05
C ASP A 23 -8.68 17.27 -8.67
N GLN A 24 -7.96 17.86 -7.70
CA GLN A 24 -6.62 17.40 -7.35
C GLN A 24 -6.64 16.10 -6.52
N ALA A 25 -7.67 15.90 -5.70
CA ALA A 25 -7.91 14.66 -4.97
C ALA A 25 -8.34 13.52 -5.91
N GLN A 26 -9.20 13.81 -6.89
CA GLN A 26 -9.64 12.83 -7.89
C GLN A 26 -8.50 12.41 -8.82
N LEU A 27 -7.62 13.33 -9.21
CA LEU A 27 -6.42 13.02 -10.00
C LEU A 27 -5.43 12.14 -9.22
N ALA A 28 -5.26 12.39 -7.91
CA ALA A 28 -4.40 11.58 -7.05
C ALA A 28 -4.97 10.16 -6.84
N GLU A 29 -6.28 10.04 -6.65
CA GLU A 29 -6.95 8.74 -6.47
C GLU A 29 -6.92 7.90 -7.76
N LYS A 30 -7.09 8.55 -8.92
CA LYS A 30 -6.98 7.91 -10.24
C LYS A 30 -5.55 7.48 -10.55
N ALA A 31 -4.56 8.30 -10.22
CA ALA A 31 -3.16 7.93 -10.35
C ALA A 31 -2.76 6.77 -9.41
N ALA A 32 -3.32 6.72 -8.19
CA ALA A 32 -3.10 5.63 -7.26
C ALA A 32 -3.73 4.31 -7.75
N THR A 33 -4.94 4.36 -8.32
CA THR A 33 -5.57 3.18 -8.93
C THR A 33 -4.83 2.70 -10.16
N GLU A 34 -4.39 3.59 -11.05
CA GLU A 34 -3.59 3.22 -12.22
C GLU A 34 -2.20 2.65 -11.85
N ALA A 35 -1.58 3.13 -10.76
CA ALA A 35 -0.34 2.55 -10.24
C ALA A 35 -0.57 1.16 -9.65
N GLN A 36 -1.67 0.97 -8.92
CA GLN A 36 -2.08 -0.32 -8.37
C GLN A 36 -2.39 -1.33 -9.49
N GLU A 37 -3.13 -0.92 -10.53
CA GLU A 37 -3.46 -1.78 -11.69
C GLU A 37 -2.22 -2.19 -12.49
N LYS A 38 -1.21 -1.32 -12.61
CA LYS A 38 0.08 -1.68 -13.25
C LYS A 38 0.86 -2.70 -12.43
N ILE A 39 0.83 -2.56 -11.10
CA ILE A 39 1.38 -3.58 -10.19
C ILE A 39 0.59 -4.87 -10.36
N ASP A 40 -0.73 -4.82 -10.43
CA ASP A 40 -1.57 -6.00 -10.59
C ASP A 40 -1.35 -6.70 -11.95
N ALA A 41 -1.21 -5.96 -13.05
CA ALA A 41 -0.95 -6.52 -14.38
C ALA A 41 0.41 -7.22 -14.49
N GLN A 42 1.46 -6.67 -13.85
CA GLN A 42 2.78 -7.30 -13.75
C GLN A 42 2.83 -8.36 -12.64
N ALA A 43 1.98 -8.24 -11.62
CA ALA A 43 1.85 -9.21 -10.56
C ALA A 43 1.06 -10.42 -11.01
N LEU A 44 0.10 -10.36 -11.93
CA LEU A 44 -0.65 -11.54 -12.39
C LEU A 44 0.24 -12.76 -12.68
N PRO A 45 1.32 -12.66 -13.48
CA PRO A 45 2.23 -13.79 -13.70
C PRO A 45 3.04 -14.19 -12.46
N ILE A 46 3.47 -13.24 -11.63
CA ILE A 46 4.25 -13.51 -10.40
C ILE A 46 3.35 -14.12 -9.31
N ARG A 47 2.19 -13.53 -9.09
CA ARG A 47 1.12 -13.93 -8.19
C ARG A 47 0.64 -15.33 -8.54
N ALA A 48 0.36 -15.62 -9.82
CA ALA A 48 -0.02 -16.97 -10.24
C ALA A 48 1.08 -17.99 -9.96
N TYR A 49 2.35 -17.65 -10.19
CA TYR A 49 3.47 -18.51 -9.84
C TYR A 49 3.53 -18.77 -8.33
N LEU A 50 3.41 -17.73 -7.51
CA LEU A 50 3.42 -17.86 -6.05
C LEU A 50 2.22 -18.68 -5.54
N ASP A 51 1.02 -18.41 -6.07
CA ASP A 51 -0.24 -19.08 -5.74
C ASP A 51 -0.20 -20.58 -6.07
N GLN A 52 0.47 -20.96 -7.17
CA GLN A 52 0.60 -22.36 -7.57
C GLN A 52 1.76 -23.10 -6.90
N THR A 53 2.81 -22.41 -6.47
CA THR A 53 4.03 -23.07 -5.97
C THR A 53 4.14 -23.09 -4.46
N VAL A 54 4.01 -21.94 -3.79
CA VAL A 54 4.44 -21.77 -2.39
C VAL A 54 3.37 -21.21 -1.47
N VAL A 55 2.39 -20.46 -1.97
CA VAL A 55 1.37 -19.82 -1.13
C VAL A 55 0.54 -20.83 -0.32
N PRO A 56 0.04 -21.95 -0.88
CA PRO A 56 -0.78 -22.89 -0.12
C PRO A 56 -0.04 -23.50 1.08
N ILE A 57 1.23 -23.87 0.88
CA ILE A 57 2.05 -24.47 1.94
C ILE A 57 2.49 -23.42 2.97
N LEU A 58 2.76 -22.18 2.55
CA LEU A 58 3.10 -21.07 3.44
C LEU A 58 1.91 -20.72 4.34
N LEU A 59 0.70 -20.62 3.80
CA LEU A 59 -0.50 -20.32 4.59
C LEU A 59 -0.75 -21.39 5.66
N GLN A 60 -0.58 -22.66 5.31
CA GLN A 60 -0.70 -23.76 6.26
C GLN A 60 0.40 -23.71 7.34
N GLY A 61 1.65 -23.50 6.94
CA GLY A 61 2.79 -23.42 7.87
C GLY A 61 2.71 -22.22 8.82
N LEU A 62 2.26 -21.06 8.33
CA LEU A 62 2.02 -19.88 9.15
C LEU A 62 0.87 -20.11 10.14
N SER A 63 -0.18 -20.80 9.72
CA SER A 63 -1.30 -21.16 10.60
C SER A 63 -0.87 -22.06 11.76
N ASP A 64 0.07 -22.98 11.52
CA ASP A 64 0.62 -23.86 12.58
C ASP A 64 1.65 -23.13 13.45
N LEU A 65 2.46 -22.25 12.85
CA LEU A 65 3.44 -21.41 13.57
C LEU A 65 2.74 -20.51 14.60
N VAL A 66 1.63 -19.88 14.25
CA VAL A 66 0.89 -18.98 15.16
C VAL A 66 0.32 -19.74 16.37
N LYS A 67 0.02 -21.04 16.22
CA LYS A 67 -0.44 -21.90 17.31
C LYS A 67 0.72 -22.37 18.19
N ALA A 68 1.83 -22.77 17.58
CA ALA A 68 2.99 -23.31 18.30
C ALA A 68 3.78 -22.22 19.04
N ARG A 69 3.85 -20.99 18.49
CA ARG A 69 4.68 -19.87 18.98
C ARG A 69 6.06 -20.32 19.50
N PRO A 70 6.88 -20.97 18.65
CA PRO A 70 8.22 -21.39 19.02
C PRO A 70 9.13 -20.17 19.26
N ASP A 71 10.21 -20.37 20.02
CA ASP A 71 11.24 -19.33 20.25
C ASP A 71 11.84 -18.82 18.92
N ASP A 72 12.07 -19.73 17.97
CA ASP A 72 12.58 -19.42 16.62
C ASP A 72 11.54 -19.69 15.52
N PRO A 73 10.69 -18.71 15.17
CA PRO A 73 9.62 -18.89 14.18
C PRO A 73 10.13 -19.16 12.77
N VAL A 74 11.30 -18.61 12.40
CA VAL A 74 11.88 -18.78 11.06
C VAL A 74 12.35 -20.21 10.85
N GLU A 75 13.08 -20.77 11.82
CA GLU A 75 13.58 -22.14 11.74
C GLU A 75 12.44 -23.16 11.77
N TYR A 76 11.44 -22.92 12.61
CA TYR A 76 10.21 -23.73 12.63
C TYR A 76 9.52 -23.74 11.25
N LEU A 77 9.34 -22.57 10.62
CA LEU A 77 8.69 -22.48 9.32
C LEU A 77 9.53 -23.17 8.23
N ALA A 78 10.85 -23.01 8.25
CA ALA A 78 11.74 -23.69 7.31
C ALA A 78 11.63 -25.22 7.43
N ALA A 79 11.68 -25.73 8.66
CA ALA A 79 11.49 -27.16 8.94
C ALA A 79 10.11 -27.65 8.50
N TYR A 80 9.06 -26.85 8.73
CA TYR A 80 7.71 -27.13 8.27
C TYR A 80 7.64 -27.30 6.76
N LEU A 81 8.18 -26.33 6.01
CA LEU A 81 8.20 -26.34 4.55
C LEU A 81 8.96 -27.55 4.02
N MET A 82 10.12 -27.89 4.60
CA MET A 82 10.92 -29.06 4.20
C MET A 82 10.18 -30.39 4.42
N LYS A 83 9.48 -30.52 5.55
CA LYS A 83 8.74 -31.73 5.94
C LYS A 83 7.45 -31.92 5.12
N HIS A 84 6.78 -30.82 4.77
CA HIS A 84 5.51 -30.83 4.06
C HIS A 84 5.65 -30.59 2.55
N ASN A 85 6.88 -30.52 2.03
CA ASN A 85 7.14 -30.28 0.61
C ASN A 85 6.56 -31.42 -0.26
N PRO A 86 5.59 -31.14 -1.16
CA PRO A 86 4.99 -32.16 -2.02
C PRO A 86 6.00 -32.78 -2.99
N LYS A 87 7.10 -32.08 -3.33
CA LYS A 87 8.15 -32.58 -4.24
C LYS A 87 9.09 -33.59 -3.57
N ASN A 88 9.13 -33.63 -2.24
CA ASN A 88 9.98 -34.56 -1.48
C ASN A 88 9.29 -35.91 -1.23
N LYS A 89 8.00 -36.06 -1.58
CA LYS A 89 7.29 -37.33 -1.61
C LYS A 89 7.51 -38.00 -2.98
N LYS A 90 8.68 -38.59 -3.18
CA LYS A 90 8.96 -39.53 -4.27
C LYS A 90 9.05 -40.94 -3.72
#